data_AF-A0A2V1D9V0-F1
#
_entry.id   AF-A0A2V1D9V0-F1
#
_cell.length_a   1.000
_cell.length_b   1.000
_cell.length_c   1.000
_cell.angle_alpha   90.00
_cell.angle_beta   90.00
_cell.angle_gamma   90.00
#
_symmetry.space_group_name_H-M   'P 1'
#
loop_
_entity.id
_entity.type
_entity.pdbx_description
1 polymer ?
#
loop_
_entity_poly.entity_id
_entity_poly.type
_entity_poly.pdbx_seq_one_letter_code
_entity_poly.pdbx_strand_id
1 'polypeptide(L)'
;MSGSALPSGISTGMSPTDEATSRTLILSLIYRYASLAREEFDDGQITELFEADGIVQFPDGRELSPSRLGEITGTNPPKYLRHHLTTVDIQFLPDHWGRWDDVVKRQSNGRWLFKKKAIIVDGLDPNGWLITALGPAEATSDK
;
A
#
# COMPACT_ATOMS: atom_id res chain seq x y z
N MET A 1 -23.73 2.35 -8.20
CA MET A 1 -22.28 2.17 -8.43
C MET A 1 -21.98 0.69 -8.24
N SER A 2 -21.86 -0.08 -9.33
CA SER A 2 -21.43 -1.48 -9.27
C SER A 2 -19.91 -1.47 -9.24
N GLY A 3 -19.32 -1.35 -8.05
CA GLY A 3 -17.89 -1.60 -7.89
C GLY A 3 -17.63 -3.06 -8.27
N SER A 4 -16.70 -3.28 -9.20
CA SER A 4 -16.14 -4.61 -9.44
C SER A 4 -15.71 -5.20 -8.10
N ALA A 5 -16.06 -6.48 -7.86
CA ALA A 5 -15.63 -7.16 -6.65
C ALA A 5 -14.12 -7.02 -6.49
N LEU A 6 -13.68 -6.72 -5.27
CA LEU A 6 -12.26 -6.67 -4.97
C LEU A 6 -11.63 -8.04 -5.28
N PRO A 7 -10.42 -8.08 -5.85
CA PRO A 7 -9.71 -9.34 -6.09
C PRO A 7 -9.53 -10.09 -4.76
N SER A 8 -9.44 -11.43 -4.81
CA SER A 8 -9.48 -12.33 -3.66
C SER A 8 -8.28 -12.25 -2.68
N GLY A 9 -7.56 -11.14 -2.66
CA GLY A 9 -6.27 -10.99 -2.00
C GLY A 9 -5.18 -11.79 -2.73
N ILE A 10 -3.98 -11.23 -2.79
CA ILE A 10 -2.79 -11.93 -3.27
C ILE A 10 -2.01 -12.39 -2.03
N SER A 11 -1.36 -13.56 -2.11
CA SER A 11 -0.44 -14.03 -1.07
C SER A 11 0.59 -12.94 -0.79
N THR A 12 0.64 -12.51 0.47
CA THR A 12 1.37 -11.31 0.91
C THR A 12 2.88 -11.53 0.99
N GLY A 13 3.35 -12.76 0.79
CA GLY A 13 4.74 -13.15 1.01
C GLY A 13 5.18 -13.10 2.49
N MET A 14 4.28 -12.73 3.40
CA MET A 14 4.56 -12.62 4.84
C MET A 14 4.34 -13.95 5.57
N SER A 15 4.96 -14.07 6.75
CA SER A 15 4.59 -15.14 7.67
C SER A 15 3.17 -14.90 8.23
N PRO A 16 2.44 -15.94 8.65
CA PRO A 16 1.11 -15.76 9.26
C PRO A 16 1.11 -14.81 10.47
N THR A 17 2.19 -14.81 11.26
CA THR A 17 2.35 -13.92 12.43
C THR A 17 2.54 -12.46 12.02
N ASP A 18 3.35 -12.20 10.99
CA ASP A 18 3.60 -10.84 10.50
C ASP A 18 2.33 -10.28 9.85
N GLU A 19 1.58 -11.11 9.12
CA GLU A 19 0.31 -10.71 8.54
C GLU A 19 -0.71 -10.38 9.64
N ALA A 20 -0.87 -11.24 10.65
CA ALA A 20 -1.80 -11.00 11.76
C ALA A 20 -1.44 -9.75 12.56
N THR A 21 -0.15 -9.52 12.80
CA THR A 21 0.36 -8.32 13.48
C THR A 21 0.06 -7.08 12.65
N SER A 22 0.40 -7.09 11.36
CA SER A 22 0.13 -5.98 10.44
C SER A 22 -1.34 -5.63 10.36
N ARG A 23 -2.23 -6.62 10.20
CA ARG A 23 -3.69 -6.42 10.20
C ARG A 23 -4.17 -5.76 11.49
N THR A 24 -3.65 -6.20 12.64
CA THR A 24 -4.02 -5.63 13.95
C THR A 24 -3.58 -4.17 14.09
N LEU A 25 -2.37 -3.84 13.64
CA LEU A 25 -1.85 -2.47 13.67
C LEU A 25 -2.63 -1.55 12.72
N ILE A 26 -2.94 -2.01 11.50
CA ILE A 26 -3.78 -1.28 10.54
C ILE A 26 -5.17 -1.02 11.11
N LEU A 27 -5.83 -2.04 11.66
CA LEU A 27 -7.14 -1.86 12.30
C LEU A 27 -7.07 -0.88 13.47
N SER A 28 -6.01 -0.95 14.29
CA SER A 28 -5.80 -0.02 15.41
C SER A 28 -5.65 1.42 14.93
N LEU A 29 -4.93 1.65 13.82
CA LEU A 29 -4.83 2.97 13.18
C LEU A 29 -6.20 3.48 12.72
N ILE A 30 -6.97 2.65 12.02
CA ILE A 30 -8.31 3.00 11.53
C ILE A 30 -9.26 3.33 12.71
N TYR A 31 -9.24 2.52 13.77
CA TYR A 31 -10.03 2.78 14.98
C TYR A 31 -9.60 4.07 15.68
N ARG A 32 -8.29 4.36 15.72
CA ARG A 32 -7.77 5.60 16.29
C ARG A 32 -8.24 6.82 15.50
N TYR A 33 -8.19 6.76 14.17
CA TYR A 33 -8.74 7.81 13.31
C TYR A 33 -10.22 8.05 13.63
N ALA A 34 -11.04 7.00 13.62
CA ALA A 34 -12.47 7.11 13.92
C ALA A 34 -12.77 7.66 15.33
N SER A 35 -11.93 7.33 16.31
CA SER A 35 -12.07 7.84 17.67
C SER A 35 -11.72 9.33 17.78
N LEU A 36 -10.74 9.79 17.00
CA LEU A 36 -10.31 11.19 16.99
C LEU A 36 -11.25 12.06 16.13
N ALA A 37 -11.71 11.57 14.99
CA ALA A 37 -12.55 12.31 14.04
C ALA A 37 -14.02 12.36 14.51
N ARG A 38 -14.30 13.24 15.47
CA ARG A 38 -15.63 13.50 16.06
C ARG A 38 -15.92 15.01 16.10
N GLU A 39 -17.10 15.41 16.59
CA GLU A 39 -17.62 16.80 16.70
C GLU A 39 -16.57 17.89 16.99
N GLU A 40 -15.65 17.58 17.91
CA GLU A 40 -14.60 18.46 18.41
C GLU A 40 -13.27 17.73 18.24
N PHE A 41 -12.84 17.54 17.00
CA PHE A 41 -11.55 16.90 16.72
C PHE A 41 -10.42 17.92 16.63
N ASP A 42 -9.24 17.48 17.06
CA ASP A 42 -7.99 18.22 16.91
C ASP A 42 -7.36 17.85 15.57
N ASP A 43 -7.30 18.81 14.65
CA ASP A 43 -6.71 18.65 13.31
C ASP A 43 -5.26 18.14 13.38
N GLY A 44 -4.50 18.57 14.40
CA GLY A 44 -3.12 18.14 14.60
C GLY A 44 -3.03 16.65 14.94
N GLN A 45 -3.86 16.18 15.87
CA GLN A 45 -3.88 14.76 16.25
C GLN A 45 -4.33 13.84 15.12
N ILE A 46 -5.25 14.32 14.27
CA ILE A 46 -5.64 13.59 13.06
C ILE A 46 -4.49 13.57 12.05
N THR A 47 -3.84 14.70 11.82
CA THR A 47 -2.72 14.82 10.85
C THR A 47 -1.57 13.89 11.20
N GLU A 48 -1.26 13.69 12.48
CA GLU A 48 -0.23 12.75 12.96
C GLU A 48 -0.50 11.28 12.61
N LEU A 49 -1.73 10.92 12.20
CA LEU A 49 -2.05 9.56 11.74
C LEU A 49 -1.66 9.30 10.28
N PHE A 50 -1.21 10.32 9.56
CA PHE A 50 -0.88 10.24 8.14
C PHE A 50 0.62 10.47 7.92
N GLU A 51 1.13 9.91 6.83
CA GLU A 51 2.41 10.31 6.26
C GLU A 51 2.38 11.79 5.83
N ALA A 52 3.55 12.42 5.74
CA ALA A 52 3.67 13.85 5.43
C ALA A 52 3.06 14.25 4.07
N ASP A 53 3.11 13.33 3.10
CA ASP A 53 2.52 13.45 1.77
C ASP A 53 1.19 12.70 1.62
N GLY A 54 0.56 12.30 2.73
CA GLY A 54 -0.73 11.63 2.73
C GLY A 54 -1.80 12.44 1.98
N ILE A 55 -2.73 11.72 1.35
CA ILE A 55 -3.81 12.30 0.55
C ILE A 55 -5.15 11.76 1.05
N VAL A 56 -6.11 12.66 1.25
CA VAL A 56 -7.52 12.32 1.48
C VAL A 56 -8.32 12.67 0.23
N GLN A 57 -8.86 11.65 -0.43
CA GLN A 57 -9.63 11.79 -1.66
C GLN A 57 -11.14 11.76 -1.38
N PHE A 58 -11.87 12.69 -1.99
CA PHE A 58 -13.31 12.83 -1.86
C PHE A 58 -14.06 12.22 -3.06
N PRO A 59 -15.35 11.85 -2.90
CA PRO A 59 -16.14 11.28 -4.00
C PRO A 59 -16.30 12.18 -5.23
N ASP A 60 -16.08 13.49 -5.08
CA ASP A 60 -16.12 14.47 -6.17
C ASP A 60 -14.77 14.63 -6.89
N GLY A 61 -13.77 13.82 -6.53
CA GLY A 61 -12.42 13.84 -7.11
C GLY A 61 -11.48 14.87 -6.49
N ARG A 62 -11.93 15.65 -5.49
CA ARG A 62 -11.01 16.52 -4.75
C ARG A 62 -10.04 15.70 -3.92
N GLU A 63 -8.81 16.21 -3.81
CA GLU A 63 -7.76 15.67 -2.96
C GLU A 63 -7.30 16.76 -1.98
N LEU A 64 -7.17 16.41 -0.71
CA LEU A 64 -6.68 17.30 0.34
C LEU A 64 -5.55 16.64 1.12
N SER A 65 -4.58 17.45 1.54
CA SER A 65 -3.64 17.05 2.59
C SER A 65 -4.39 16.88 3.92
N PRO A 66 -4.02 15.89 4.76
CA PRO A 66 -4.55 15.70 6.10
C PRO A 66 -4.54 16.97 6.97
N SER A 67 -3.51 17.81 6.81
CA SER A 67 -3.38 19.10 7.50
C SER A 67 -4.48 20.11 7.19
N ARG A 68 -5.29 19.85 6.15
CA ARG A 68 -6.37 20.70 5.66
C ARG A 68 -7.75 20.11 5.92
N LEU A 69 -7.86 19.03 6.70
CA LEU A 69 -9.15 18.38 6.96
C LEU A 69 -10.16 19.27 7.70
N GLY A 70 -9.70 20.20 8.55
CA GLY A 70 -10.56 21.19 9.19
C GLY A 70 -11.30 22.09 8.20
N GLU A 71 -10.83 22.23 6.95
CA GLU A 71 -11.54 23.00 5.90
C GLU A 71 -12.87 22.35 5.50
N ILE A 72 -13.03 21.03 5.72
CA ILE A 72 -14.24 20.29 5.34
C ILE A 72 -15.40 20.63 6.28
N THR A 73 -15.11 20.71 7.57
CA THR A 73 -16.10 21.05 8.61
C THR A 73 -16.26 22.56 8.74
N GLY A 74 -15.20 23.32 8.47
CA GLY A 74 -15.21 24.74 8.14
C GLY A 74 -16.19 25.58 8.98
N THR A 75 -17.15 26.23 8.30
CA THR A 75 -18.13 27.12 8.94
C THR A 75 -19.37 26.42 9.48
N ASN A 76 -19.50 25.10 9.28
CA ASN A 76 -20.68 24.34 9.68
C ASN A 76 -20.29 22.94 10.18
N PRO A 77 -19.60 22.85 11.34
CA PRO A 77 -19.21 21.56 11.89
C PRO A 77 -20.44 20.74 12.27
N PRO A 78 -20.40 19.40 12.09
CA PRO A 78 -21.46 18.53 12.54
C PRO A 78 -21.59 18.64 14.07
N LYS A 79 -22.84 18.73 14.55
CA LYS A 79 -23.13 18.72 15.98
C LYS A 79 -22.89 17.34 16.61
N TYR A 80 -23.14 16.29 15.83
CA TYR A 80 -22.96 14.88 16.20
C TYR A 80 -22.39 14.08 15.01
N LEU A 81 -21.32 13.33 15.24
CA LEU A 81 -20.44 12.70 14.28
C LEU A 81 -19.77 11.53 14.99
N ARG A 82 -20.11 10.36 14.48
CA ARG A 82 -19.50 9.10 14.87
C ARG A 82 -19.19 8.29 13.65
N HIS A 83 -17.94 7.86 13.55
CA HIS A 83 -17.52 6.93 12.52
C HIS A 83 -17.87 5.50 12.95
N HIS A 84 -18.71 4.84 12.17
CA HIS A 84 -19.01 3.42 12.34
C HIS A 84 -18.17 2.63 11.35
N LEU A 85 -17.17 1.93 11.86
CA LEU A 85 -16.27 1.10 11.06
C LEU A 85 -16.84 -0.32 11.02
N THR A 86 -17.17 -0.77 9.81
CA THR A 86 -17.68 -2.13 9.55
C THR A 86 -16.98 -2.71 8.34
N THR A 87 -16.93 -4.04 8.23
CA THR A 87 -16.36 -4.79 7.09
C THR A 87 -15.10 -4.17 6.49
N VAL A 88 -13.96 -4.34 7.15
CA VAL A 88 -12.66 -3.86 6.66
C VAL A 88 -11.99 -4.97 5.85
N ASP A 89 -11.73 -4.71 4.56
CA ASP A 89 -10.87 -5.55 3.73
C ASP A 89 -9.47 -4.91 3.68
N ILE A 90 -8.44 -5.70 4.03
CA ILE A 90 -7.03 -5.27 4.01
C ILE A 90 -6.33 -6.08 2.94
N GLN A 91 -5.82 -5.37 1.94
CA GLN A 91 -5.02 -5.93 0.86
C GLN A 91 -3.56 -5.49 1.03
N PHE A 92 -2.67 -6.46 1.07
CA PHE A 92 -1.23 -6.20 1.02
C PHE A 92 -0.79 -6.32 -0.43
N LEU A 93 -0.19 -5.26 -0.96
CA LEU A 93 0.34 -5.24 -2.31
C LEU A 93 1.80 -5.70 -2.28
N PRO A 94 2.24 -6.53 -3.24
CA PRO A 94 3.64 -6.91 -3.33
C PRO A 94 4.48 -5.71 -3.75
N ASP A 95 5.72 -5.67 -3.27
CA ASP A 95 6.75 -4.71 -3.69
C ASP A 95 6.98 -4.72 -5.21
N HIS A 96 6.92 -5.91 -5.82
CA HIS A 96 7.04 -6.11 -7.25
C HIS A 96 6.46 -7.47 -7.66
N TRP A 97 6.17 -7.63 -8.95
CA TRP A 97 5.75 -8.89 -9.55
C TRP A 97 6.39 -9.08 -10.92
N GLY A 98 6.52 -10.34 -11.31
CA GLY A 98 7.17 -10.68 -12.57
C GLY A 98 7.48 -12.16 -12.70
N ARG A 99 8.52 -12.49 -13.47
CA ARG A 99 8.94 -13.87 -13.73
C ARG A 99 10.46 -14.03 -13.82
N TRP A 100 10.89 -15.27 -13.82
CA TRP A 100 12.29 -15.65 -14.03
C TRP A 100 12.49 -16.26 -15.40
N ASP A 101 13.44 -15.72 -16.17
CA ASP A 101 13.90 -16.28 -17.44
C ASP A 101 15.27 -16.95 -17.23
N ASP A 102 15.23 -18.24 -16.92
CA ASP A 102 16.40 -19.03 -16.54
C ASP A 102 16.94 -19.90 -17.70
N VAL A 103 18.26 -20.00 -17.80
CA VAL A 103 18.94 -20.98 -18.65
C VAL A 103 19.79 -21.87 -17.75
N VAL A 104 19.53 -23.18 -17.76
CA VAL A 104 20.29 -24.17 -16.99
C VAL A 104 21.14 -25.05 -17.89
N LYS A 105 22.32 -25.47 -17.41
CA LYS A 105 23.24 -26.37 -18.12
C LYS A 105 23.71 -27.51 -17.22
N ARG A 106 23.59 -28.73 -17.73
CA ARG A 106 24.17 -29.92 -17.09
C ARG A 106 25.68 -29.97 -17.26
N GLN A 107 26.39 -30.23 -16.18
CA GLN A 107 27.85 -30.35 -16.11
C GLN A 107 28.27 -31.80 -16.39
N SER A 108 29.57 -32.01 -16.66
CA SER A 108 30.15 -33.33 -16.91
C SER A 108 30.02 -34.29 -15.73
N ASN A 109 30.01 -33.77 -14.50
CA ASN A 109 29.77 -34.52 -13.27
C ASN A 109 28.27 -34.79 -12.99
N GLY A 110 27.38 -34.43 -13.92
CA GLY A 110 25.95 -34.69 -13.82
C GLY A 110 25.11 -33.61 -13.12
N ARG A 111 25.72 -32.61 -12.44
CA ARG A 111 25.01 -31.52 -11.77
C ARG A 111 24.38 -30.54 -12.78
N TRP A 112 23.22 -29.97 -12.46
CA TRP A 112 22.66 -28.83 -13.22
C TRP A 112 23.03 -27.52 -12.53
N LEU A 113 23.49 -26.54 -13.30
CA LEU A 113 23.80 -25.19 -12.80
C LEU A 113 23.10 -24.15 -13.68
N PHE A 114 22.73 -23.00 -13.09
CA PHE A 114 22.29 -21.85 -13.86
C PHE A 114 23.45 -21.33 -14.73
N LYS A 115 23.21 -21.24 -16.03
CA LYS A 115 24.07 -20.52 -16.98
C LYS A 115 23.66 -19.05 -17.08
N LYS A 116 22.36 -18.78 -16.96
CA LYS A 116 21.77 -17.43 -16.87
C LYS A 116 20.57 -17.50 -15.93
N LYS A 117 20.38 -16.46 -15.12
CA LYS A 117 19.20 -16.23 -14.31
C LYS A 117 18.83 -14.77 -14.50
N ALA A 118 17.68 -14.48 -15.08
CA ALA A 118 17.21 -13.12 -15.30
C ALA A 118 15.89 -12.90 -14.58
N ILE A 119 15.80 -11.77 -13.87
CA ILE A 119 14.56 -11.28 -13.26
C ILE A 119 13.88 -10.40 -14.29
N ILE A 120 12.65 -10.72 -14.65
CA ILE A 120 11.80 -9.87 -15.48
C ILE A 120 10.75 -9.27 -14.57
N VAL A 121 10.75 -7.95 -14.42
CA VAL A 121 9.82 -7.21 -13.57
C VAL A 121 8.66 -6.75 -14.46
N ASP A 122 7.48 -7.32 -14.26
CA ASP A 122 6.28 -6.95 -15.02
C ASP A 122 5.55 -5.76 -14.36
N GLY A 123 5.80 -5.52 -13.07
CA GLY A 123 5.43 -4.29 -12.39
C GLY A 123 6.00 -4.19 -10.97
N LEU A 124 6.00 -2.98 -10.43
CA LEU A 124 6.60 -2.63 -9.14
C LEU A 124 5.80 -1.53 -8.44
N ASP A 125 5.89 -1.49 -7.11
CA ASP A 125 5.53 -0.33 -6.32
C ASP A 125 6.56 0.78 -6.58
N PRO A 126 6.16 1.98 -7.06
CA PRO A 126 7.09 3.07 -7.34
C PRO A 126 7.85 3.55 -6.08
N ASN A 127 7.34 3.26 -4.88
CA ASN A 127 7.98 3.54 -3.60
C ASN A 127 8.55 2.26 -2.94
N GLY A 128 8.53 1.14 -3.65
CA GLY A 128 8.99 -0.15 -3.17
C GLY A 128 10.51 -0.26 -3.00
N TRP A 129 10.96 -1.23 -2.21
CA TRP A 129 12.37 -1.59 -2.05
C TRP A 129 13.07 -1.88 -3.38
N LEU A 130 12.42 -2.61 -4.31
CA LEU A 130 13.08 -3.03 -5.54
C LEU A 130 13.57 -1.83 -6.38
N ILE A 131 12.84 -0.72 -6.41
CA ILE A 131 13.26 0.47 -7.18
C ILE A 131 14.60 1.03 -6.67
N THR A 132 14.78 0.97 -5.34
CA THR A 132 16.01 1.42 -4.68
C THR A 132 17.14 0.41 -4.90
N ALA A 133 16.81 -0.88 -4.83
CA ALA A 133 17.79 -1.96 -5.00
C ALA A 133 18.34 -2.06 -6.43
N LEU A 134 17.56 -1.71 -7.46
CA LEU A 134 18.00 -1.67 -8.85
C LEU A 134 18.96 -0.49 -9.13
N GLY A 135 18.95 0.55 -8.28
CA GLY A 135 19.76 1.76 -8.45
C GLY A 135 19.44 2.56 -9.71
N PRO A 136 20.00 3.77 -9.88
CA PRO A 136 19.89 4.53 -11.11
C PRO A 136 20.87 3.98 -12.16
N ALA A 137 20.52 2.90 -12.86
CA ALA A 137 21.23 2.49 -14.08
C ALA A 137 20.37 1.62 -15.02
N GLU A 138 20.33 2.05 -16.29
CA GLU A 138 19.76 1.40 -17.50
C GLU A 138 18.25 1.54 -17.77
N ALA A 139 17.72 2.75 -17.62
CA ALA A 139 16.57 3.21 -18.41
C ALA A 139 16.98 3.57 -19.86
N THR A 140 17.70 2.69 -20.56
CA THR A 140 17.85 2.68 -22.04
C THR A 140 18.63 1.44 -22.45
N SER A 141 17.92 0.40 -22.87
CA SER A 141 18.45 -0.57 -23.83
C SER A 141 17.42 -0.66 -24.95
N ASP A 142 17.63 0.19 -25.97
CA ASP A 142 16.95 0.11 -27.24
C ASP A 142 17.08 -1.31 -27.81
N LYS A 143 15.94 -1.91 -28.16
CA LYS A 143 15.78 -2.74 -29.35
C LYS A 143 14.39 -2.61 -29.93
#